data_AF-A0A5J4UFY2-F1
#
_entry.id   AF-A0A5J4UFY2-F1
#
_cell.length_a   1.000
_cell.length_b   1.000
_cell.length_c   1.000
_cell.angle_alpha   90.00
_cell.angle_beta   90.00
_cell.angle_gamma   90.00
#
_symmetry.space_group_name_H-M   'P 1'
#
loop_
_entity.id
_entity.type
_entity.pdbx_description
1 polymer ?
#
loop_
_entity_poly.entity_id
_entity_poly.type
_entity_poly.pdbx_seq_one_letter_code
_entity_poly.pdbx_strand_id
1 'polypeptide(L)'
;MSETEFLQAAIFMNRIWRFKPQIVSPATLQSLMVGACLLSYKINSDHILSNYHWAQMLGIYAKTLNQIEIVILSALGFNTFVSTDDFNTIRTAFEQRVASQQQCKALM
;
A
#
# COMPACT_ATOMS: atom_id res chain seq x y z
N MET A 1 4.50 -2.27 -11.17
CA MET A 1 4.67 -1.66 -9.84
C MET A 1 6.09 -1.93 -9.38
N SER A 2 6.82 -0.90 -8.97
CA SER A 2 8.21 -0.98 -8.52
C SER A 2 8.32 -1.31 -7.03
N GLU A 3 9.54 -1.61 -6.57
CA GLU A 3 9.82 -1.82 -5.14
C GLU A 3 9.44 -0.59 -4.30
N THR A 4 9.81 0.61 -4.74
CA THR A 4 9.50 1.87 -4.06
C THR A 4 7.99 2.04 -3.86
N GLU A 5 7.20 1.76 -4.89
CA GLU A 5 5.74 1.85 -4.82
C GLU A 5 5.14 0.84 -3.84
N PHE A 6 5.69 -0.38 -3.81
CA PHE A 6 5.25 -1.39 -2.87
C PHE A 6 5.57 -1.03 -1.41
N LEU A 7 6.80 -0.55 -1.16
CA LEU A 7 7.23 -0.13 0.17
C LEU A 7 6.44 1.08 0.67
N GLN A 8 6.16 2.05 -0.19
CA GLN A 8 5.32 3.18 0.16
C GLN A 8 3.86 2.78 0.42
N ALA A 9 3.30 1.84 -0.35
CA ALA A 9 2.00 1.25 -0.03
C ALA A 9 1.99 0.56 1.35
N ALA A 10 3.06 -0.15 1.71
CA ALA A 10 3.21 -0.74 3.04
C ALA A 10 3.28 0.32 4.16
N ILE A 11 3.95 1.45 3.92
CA ILE A 11 3.97 2.59 4.84
C ILE A 11 2.57 3.18 5.03
N PHE A 12 1.80 3.34 3.94
CA PHE A 12 0.42 3.79 4.04
C PHE A 12 -0.44 2.84 4.87
N MET A 13 -0.31 1.53 4.65
CA MET A 13 -1.02 0.54 5.46
C MET A 13 -0.63 0.59 6.94
N ASN A 14 0.66 0.72 7.25
CA ASN A 14 1.13 0.89 8.63
C ASN A 14 0.57 2.17 9.28
N ARG A 15 0.52 3.29 8.54
CA ARG A 15 -0.10 4.54 9.02
C ARG A 15 -1.58 4.38 9.28
N ILE A 16 -2.33 3.76 8.37
CA ILE A 16 -3.77 3.50 8.54
C ILE A 16 -4.02 2.63 9.77
N TRP A 17 -3.21 1.58 9.95
CA TRP A 17 -3.30 0.70 11.12
C TRP A 17 -3.11 1.47 12.43
N ARG A 18 -2.21 2.45 12.46
CA ARG A 18 -1.93 3.28 13.65
C ARG A 18 -2.99 4.35 13.90
N PHE A 19 -3.43 5.05 12.85
CA PHE A 19 -4.32 6.20 12.97
C PHE A 19 -5.81 5.84 13.00
N LYS A 20 -6.21 4.80 12.25
CA LYS A 20 -7.61 4.34 12.15
C LYS A 20 -7.70 2.82 12.16
N PRO A 21 -7.27 2.13 13.24
CA PRO A 21 -7.35 0.67 13.31
C PRO A 21 -8.78 0.12 13.10
N GLN A 22 -9.81 0.89 13.44
CA GLN A 22 -11.22 0.50 13.31
C GLN A 22 -11.69 0.23 11.87
N ILE A 23 -11.00 0.76 10.84
CA ILE A 23 -11.37 0.47 9.44
C ILE A 23 -10.66 -0.77 8.90
N VAL A 24 -9.68 -1.30 9.65
CA VAL A 24 -8.92 -2.48 9.26
C VAL A 24 -9.62 -3.73 9.78
N SER A 25 -10.17 -4.49 8.86
CA SER A 25 -10.84 -5.77 9.13
C SER A 25 -10.46 -6.77 8.04
N PRO A 26 -10.62 -8.09 8.25
CA PRO A 26 -10.36 -9.08 7.20
C PRO A 26 -11.11 -8.80 5.90
N ALA A 27 -12.33 -8.24 5.98
CA ALA A 27 -13.15 -7.89 4.83
C ALA A 27 -12.67 -6.63 4.09
N THR A 28 -12.06 -5.67 4.80
CA THR A 28 -11.63 -4.38 4.24
C THR A 28 -10.15 -4.34 3.89
N LEU A 29 -9.35 -5.25 4.44
CA LEU A 29 -7.89 -5.29 4.30
C LEU A 29 -7.46 -5.32 2.82
N GLN A 30 -8.08 -6.18 2.01
CA GLN A 30 -7.76 -6.28 0.59
C GLN A 30 -8.03 -4.97 -0.15
N SER A 31 -9.18 -4.34 0.10
CA SER A 31 -9.54 -3.07 -0.52
C SER A 31 -8.61 -1.94 -0.10
N LEU A 32 -8.22 -1.89 1.18
CA LEU A 32 -7.26 -0.91 1.69
C LEU A 32 -5.88 -1.10 1.04
N MET A 33 -5.42 -2.35 0.90
CA MET A 33 -4.14 -2.63 0.24
C MET A 33 -4.16 -2.22 -1.23
N VAL A 34 -5.25 -2.51 -1.96
CA VAL A 34 -5.45 -2.05 -3.34
C VAL A 34 -5.39 -0.53 -3.41
N GLY A 35 -6.07 0.16 -2.49
CA GLY A 35 -6.02 1.63 -2.40
C GLY A 35 -4.61 2.15 -2.14
N ALA A 36 -3.83 1.47 -1.30
CA ALA A 36 -2.47 1.87 -0.96
C ALA A 36 -1.53 1.75 -2.16
N CYS A 37 -1.64 0.64 -2.90
CA CYS A 37 -0.89 0.43 -4.14
C CYS A 37 -1.30 1.45 -5.22
N LEU A 38 -2.60 1.69 -5.40
CA LEU A 38 -3.12 2.68 -6.36
C LEU A 38 -2.55 4.07 -6.08
N LEU A 39 -2.65 4.53 -4.83
CA LEU A 39 -2.12 5.84 -4.43
C LEU A 39 -0.61 5.91 -4.62
N SER A 40 0.11 4.89 -4.18
CA SER A 40 1.56 4.89 -4.30
C SER A 40 2.01 4.94 -5.75
N TYR A 41 1.35 4.21 -6.65
CA TYR A 41 1.63 4.27 -8.07
C TYR A 41 1.38 5.68 -8.64
N LYS A 42 0.22 6.28 -8.34
CA LYS A 42 -0.13 7.62 -8.83
C LYS A 42 0.84 8.71 -8.38
N ILE A 43 1.45 8.56 -7.20
CA ILE A 43 2.38 9.55 -6.65
C ILE A 43 3.77 9.43 -7.27
N ASN A 44 4.22 8.21 -7.61
CA ASN A 44 5.60 7.97 -8.04
C ASN A 44 5.77 7.77 -9.56
N SER A 45 4.69 7.49 -10.28
CA SER A 45 4.76 7.24 -11.72
C SER A 45 4.51 8.51 -12.53
N ASP A 46 5.41 8.81 -13.47
CA ASP A 46 5.23 9.89 -14.45
C ASP A 46 4.07 9.59 -15.42
N HIS A 47 3.83 8.30 -15.69
CA HIS A 47 2.72 7.83 -16.52
C HIS A 47 1.58 7.30 -15.66
N ILE A 48 0.62 8.16 -15.38
CA ILE A 48 -0.51 7.83 -14.50
C ILE A 48 -1.58 7.07 -15.26
N LEU A 49 -1.87 5.84 -14.80
CA LEU A 49 -3.03 5.07 -15.26
C LEU A 49 -4.30 5.60 -14.58
N SER A 50 -5.37 5.73 -15.37
CA SER A 50 -6.67 6.12 -14.81
C SER A 50 -7.26 5.01 -13.94
N ASN A 51 -8.14 5.39 -13.01
CA ASN A 51 -8.87 4.43 -12.18
C ASN A 51 -9.68 3.44 -13.00
N TYR A 52 -10.13 3.82 -14.20
CA TYR A 52 -10.78 2.90 -15.12
C TYR A 52 -9.85 1.74 -15.51
N HIS A 53 -8.60 2.02 -15.87
CA HIS A 53 -7.63 0.99 -16.23
C HIS A 53 -7.33 0.05 -15.05
N TRP A 54 -7.10 0.62 -13.87
CA TRP A 54 -6.90 -0.17 -12.65
C TRP A 54 -8.12 -1.05 -12.31
N ALA A 55 -9.32 -0.51 -12.47
CA ALA A 55 -10.55 -1.24 -12.20
C ALA A 55 -10.75 -2.41 -13.17
N GLN A 56 -10.42 -2.22 -14.45
CA GLN A 56 -10.42 -3.30 -15.46
C GLN A 56 -9.40 -4.39 -15.10
N MET A 57 -8.18 -4.02 -14.72
CA MET A 57 -7.14 -4.99 -14.30
C MET A 57 -7.56 -5.82 -13.08
N LEU A 58 -8.32 -5.22 -12.16
CA LEU A 58 -8.77 -5.88 -10.94
C LEU A 58 -10.14 -6.57 -11.09
N GLY A 59 -10.80 -6.46 -12.24
CA GLY A 59 -12.13 -7.03 -12.47
C GLY A 59 -13.23 -6.41 -11.61
N ILE A 60 -13.11 -5.12 -11.26
CA ILE A 60 -14.08 -4.41 -10.43
C ILE A 60 -14.64 -3.18 -11.15
N TYR A 61 -15.75 -2.63 -10.63
CA TYR A 61 -16.29 -1.38 -11.15
C TYR A 61 -15.39 -0.19 -10.79
N ALA A 62 -15.19 0.72 -11.76
CA ALA A 62 -14.40 1.94 -11.53
C ALA A 62 -14.96 2.80 -10.38
N LYS A 63 -16.29 2.82 -10.19
CA LYS A 63 -16.94 3.48 -9.04
C LYS A 63 -16.45 2.91 -7.70
N THR A 64 -16.27 1.60 -7.61
CA THR A 64 -15.74 0.94 -6.40
C THR A 64 -14.30 1.37 -6.15
N LEU A 65 -13.47 1.39 -7.18
CA LEU A 65 -12.08 1.82 -7.04
C LEU A 65 -11.96 3.30 -6.63
N ASN A 66 -12.79 4.17 -7.21
CA ASN A 66 -12.86 5.58 -6.81
C ASN A 66 -13.24 5.71 -5.33
N GLN A 67 -14.20 4.92 -4.85
CA GLN A 67 -14.59 4.93 -3.44
C GLN A 67 -13.45 4.44 -2.54
N ILE A 68 -12.74 3.38 -2.94
CA ILE A 68 -11.56 2.88 -2.22
C ILE A 68 -10.50 4.00 -2.11
N GLU A 69 -10.21 4.70 -3.21
CA GLU A 69 -9.25 5.80 -3.22
C GLU A 69 -9.63 6.92 -2.24
N ILE A 70 -10.89 7.33 -2.22
CA ILE A 70 -11.40 8.35 -1.28
C ILE A 70 -11.24 7.88 0.16
N VAL A 71 -11.59 6.62 0.45
CA VAL A 71 -11.50 6.05 1.79
C VAL A 71 -10.06 6.04 2.28
N ILE A 72 -9.12 5.60 1.45
CA ILE A 72 -7.72 5.54 1.87
C ILE A 72 -7.09 6.93 2.05
N LEU A 73 -7.37 7.88 1.14
CA LEU A 73 -6.91 9.26 1.31
C LEU A 73 -7.46 9.87 2.60
N SER A 74 -8.74 9.64 2.88
CA SER A 74 -9.38 10.09 4.12
C SER A 74 -8.82 9.37 5.36
N ALA A 75 -8.38 8.12 5.22
CA ALA A 75 -7.76 7.37 6.30
C ALA A 75 -6.35 7.88 6.63
N LEU A 76 -5.60 8.29 5.61
CA LEU A 76 -4.30 8.93 5.73
C LEU A 76 -4.37 10.41 6.13
N GLY A 77 -5.56 10.99 6.21
CA GLY A 77 -5.74 12.43 6.42
C GLY A 77 -5.08 13.25 5.32
N PHE A 78 -5.04 12.73 4.09
CA PHE A 78 -4.34 13.29 2.93
C PHE A 78 -2.82 13.45 3.12
N ASN A 79 -2.23 12.90 4.19
CA ASN A 79 -0.79 12.90 4.40
C ASN A 79 -0.11 11.72 3.66
N THR A 80 0.16 11.94 2.38
CA THR A 80 0.81 10.96 1.49
C THR A 80 2.33 11.10 1.44
N PHE A 81 2.88 12.14 2.08
CA PHE A 81 4.33 12.38 2.13
C PHE A 81 5.01 11.29 2.96
N VAL A 82 6.05 10.68 2.39
CA VAL A 82 6.90 9.69 3.06
C VAL A 82 8.31 10.23 3.11
N SER A 83 8.86 10.38 4.31
CA SER A 83 10.25 10.80 4.49
C SER A 83 11.20 9.66 4.11
N THR A 84 12.44 10.03 3.79
CA THR A 84 13.50 9.04 3.54
C THR A 84 13.72 8.12 4.75
N ASP A 85 13.60 8.66 5.97
CA ASP A 85 13.75 7.88 7.21
C ASP A 85 12.62 6.86 7.40
N ASP A 86 11.36 7.26 7.15
CA ASP A 86 10.20 6.35 7.18
C ASP A 86 10.37 5.23 6.15
N PHE A 87 10.82 5.60 4.95
CA PHE A 87 11.05 4.65 3.86
C PHE A 87 12.14 3.63 4.20
N ASN A 88 13.30 4.11 4.65
CA ASN A 88 14.42 3.26 5.03
C ASN A 88 14.05 2.34 6.20
N THR A 89 13.31 2.84 7.19
CA THR A 89 12.85 2.03 8.33
C THR A 89 12.01 0.83 7.86
N ILE A 90 11.04 1.06 6.98
CA ILE A 90 10.21 -0.03 6.46
C ILE A 90 11.01 -0.95 5.54
N ARG A 91 11.87 -0.42 4.66
CA ARG A 91 12.74 -1.25 3.81
C ARG A 91 13.58 -2.21 4.65
N THR A 92 14.27 -1.71 5.67
CA THR A 92 15.09 -2.53 6.57
C THR A 92 14.26 -3.58 7.30
N ALA A 93 13.04 -3.26 7.73
CA ALA A 93 12.15 -4.26 8.36
C ALA A 93 11.78 -5.40 7.39
N PHE A 94 11.52 -5.08 6.12
CA PHE A 94 11.27 -6.09 5.08
C PHE A 94 12.51 -6.95 4.81
N GLU A 95 13.68 -6.33 4.63
CA GLU A 95 14.95 -7.04 4.40
C GLU A 95 15.27 -8.01 5.55
N GLN A 96 15.14 -7.56 6.80
CA GLN A 96 15.33 -8.39 7.99
C GLN A 96 14.36 -9.58 8.01
N ARG A 97 13.09 -9.35 7.64
CA ARG A 97 12.10 -10.44 7.60
C ARG A 97 12.43 -11.48 6.54
N VAL A 98 12.84 -11.05 5.35
CA VAL A 98 13.25 -11.94 4.26
C VAL A 98 14.47 -12.76 4.67
N ALA A 99 15.49 -12.13 5.25
CA ALA A 99 16.69 -12.81 5.74
C ALA A 99 16.35 -13.88 6.80
N SER A 100 15.45 -13.56 7.75
CA SER A 100 15.01 -14.51 8.78
C SER A 100 14.32 -15.75 8.20
N GLN A 101 13.54 -15.59 7.13
CA GLN A 101 12.84 -16.70 6.48
C GLN A 101 13.80 -17.60 5.70
N GLN A 102 14.84 -17.04 5.09
CA GLN A 102 15.86 -17.81 4.34
C GLN A 102 16.72 -18.66 5.28
N GLN A 103 17.13 -18.12 6.43
CA GLN A 103 17.85 -18.89 7.45
C GLN A 103 17.01 -20.06 7.98
N CYS A 104 15.72 -19.85 8.22
CA CYS A 104 14.83 -20.92 8.70
C CYS A 104 14.61 -22.03 7.65
N LYS A 105 14.64 -21.69 6.35
CA LYS A 105 14.56 -22.68 5.25
C LYS A 105 15.86 -23.43 5.00
N ALA A 106 17.02 -22.84 5.33
CA ALA A 106 18.33 -23.49 5.17
C ALA A 106 18.65 -24.50 6.28
N LEU A 107 17.88 -24.47 7.38
CA LEU A 107 18.01 -25.38 8.53
C LEU A 107 17.03 -26.56 8.50
N MET A 108 16.13 -26.61 7.50
CA MET A 108 15.23 -27.75 7.20
C MET A 108 15.76 -28.53 6.00
#